data_AF-A0A0B6XTI4-F1
#
_entry.id   AF-A0A0B6XTI4-F1
#
_cell.length_a   1.000
_cell.length_b   1.000
_cell.length_c   1.000
_cell.angle_alpha   90.00
_cell.angle_beta   90.00
_cell.angle_gamma   90.00
#
_symmetry.space_group_name_H-M   'P 1'
#
loop_
_entity.id
_entity.type
_entity.pdbx_description
1 polymer ?
#
loop_
_entity_poly.entity_id
_entity_poly.type
_entity_poly.pdbx_seq_one_letter_code
_entity_poly.pdbx_strand_id
1 'polypeptide(L)' 'QFLQKELATEKFTILPGRDKSCAAVALFSARLHIPSQTTHQVVLKSLIYQLDAALESIETQRNGLVFMYDMTESKYA' A
#
# COMPACT_ATOMS: atom_id res chain seq x y z
N GLN A 1 3.99 6.00 16.77
CA GLN A 1 2.97 7.05 16.51
C GLN A 1 2.89 7.42 15.03
N PHE A 2 3.95 7.95 14.39
CA PHE A 2 3.88 8.36 12.96
C PHE A 2 3.54 7.23 11.98
N LEU A 3 4.11 6.03 12.16
CA LEU A 3 3.82 4.87 11.32
C LEU A 3 2.35 4.43 11.42
N GLN A 4 1.80 4.36 12.64
CA GLN A 4 0.40 4.00 12.86
C GLN A 4 -0.55 4.99 12.22
N LYS A 5 -0.26 6.29 12.31
CA LYS A 5 -1.03 7.33 11.62
C LYS A 5 -0.96 7.18 10.10
N GLU A 6 0.22 6.86 9.56
CA GLU A 6 0.39 6.60 8.13
C GLU A 6 -0.40 5.37 7.67
N LEU A 7 -0.34 4.27 8.41
CA LEU A 7 -1.12 3.05 8.14
C LEU A 7 -2.62 3.33 8.17
N ALA A 8 -3.10 4.11 9.14
CA ALA A 8 -4.50 4.49 9.27
C ALA A 8 -5.02 5.39 8.14
N THR A 9 -4.16 5.95 7.29
CA THR A 9 -4.61 6.67 6.09
C THR A 9 -5.12 5.75 4.99
N GLU A 10 -4.75 4.47 5.03
CA GLU A 10 -5.06 3.47 4.00
C GLU A 10 -4.61 3.88 2.58
N LYS A 11 -3.73 4.90 2.45
CA LYS A 11 -3.22 5.33 1.15
C LYS A 11 -2.42 4.25 0.44
N PHE A 12 -1.84 3.34 1.22
CA PHE A 12 -1.37 2.05 0.76
C PHE A 12 -2.19 1.00 1.49
N THR A 13 -2.68 -0.03 0.79
CA THR A 13 -3.42 -1.12 1.41
C THR A 13 -3.35 -2.39 0.56
N ILE A 14 -3.44 -3.56 1.20
CA ILE A 14 -3.63 -4.84 0.52
C ILE A 14 -5.13 -5.12 0.47
N LEU A 15 -5.69 -5.23 -0.73
CA LEU A 15 -7.11 -5.49 -0.91
C LEU A 15 -7.46 -6.93 -0.49
N PRO A 16 -8.68 -7.17 0.02
CA PRO A 16 -9.11 -8.52 0.43
C PRO A 16 -9.27 -9.48 -0.76
N GLY A 17 -9.39 -8.95 -1.98
CA GLY A 17 -9.50 -9.72 -3.21
C GLY A 17 -8.16 -10.01 -3.86
N ARG A 18 -8.11 -11.09 -4.64
CA ARG A 18 -6.97 -11.45 -5.48
C ARG A 18 -7.30 -11.23 -6.95
N ASP A 19 -6.27 -11.12 -7.77
CA ASP A 19 -6.45 -11.07 -9.22
C ASP A 19 -6.76 -12.48 -9.81
N LYS A 20 -6.87 -12.57 -11.14
CA LYS A 20 -7.16 -13.84 -11.83
C LYS A 20 -6.02 -14.87 -11.72
N SER A 21 -4.81 -14.45 -11.34
CA SER A 21 -3.64 -15.31 -11.11
C SER A 21 -3.44 -15.68 -9.64
N CYS A 22 -4.38 -15.30 -8.77
CA CYS A 22 -4.29 -15.43 -7.31
C CYS A 22 -3.19 -14.57 -6.66
N ALA A 23 -2.65 -13.59 -7.37
CA ALA A 23 -1.76 -12.59 -6.79
C ALA A 23 -2.54 -11.65 -5.85
N ALA A 24 -1.91 -11.26 -4.74
CA ALA A 24 -2.48 -10.25 -3.85
C ALA A 24 -2.50 -8.89 -4.55
N VAL A 25 -3.54 -8.10 -4.34
CA VAL A 25 -3.64 -6.77 -4.96
C VAL A 25 -3.27 -5.70 -3.94
N ALA A 26 -2.19 -4.99 -4.22
CA ALA A 26 -1.74 -3.84 -3.44
C ALA A 26 -2.20 -2.55 -4.13
N LEU A 27 -2.89 -1.67 -3.42
CA LEU A 27 -3.41 -0.41 -3.95
C LEU A 27 -2.69 0.77 -3.29
N PHE A 28 -2.17 1.68 -4.12
CA PHE A 28 -1.73 3.00 -3.69
C PHE A 28 -2.67 4.09 -4.22
N SER A 29 -3.32 4.82 -3.32
CA SER A 29 -4.25 5.91 -3.65
C SER A 29 -3.58 7.28 -3.51
N ALA A 30 -3.23 7.90 -4.63
CA ALA A 30 -2.48 9.15 -4.66
C ALA A 30 -3.22 10.32 -4.00
N ARG A 31 -4.55 10.40 -4.14
CA ARG A 31 -5.38 11.45 -3.51
C ARG A 31 -5.29 11.47 -1.97
N LEU A 32 -4.92 10.35 -1.35
CA LEU A 32 -4.76 10.24 0.11
C LEU A 32 -3.35 10.60 0.57
N HIS A 33 -2.43 10.85 -0.36
CA HIS A 33 -1.07 11.25 -0.05
C HIS A 33 -1.00 12.77 0.18
N ILE A 34 -0.80 13.19 1.44
CA ILE A 34 -0.61 14.59 1.84
C ILE A 34 0.86 14.78 2.26
N PRO A 35 1.75 15.30 1.38
CA PRO A 35 3.19 15.41 1.65
C PRO A 35 3.52 16.25 2.90
N SER A 36 2.71 17.25 3.22
CA SER A 36 2.92 18.12 4.39
C SER A 36 2.65 17.42 5.74
N GLN A 37 2.01 16.25 5.74
CA GLN A 37 1.64 15.52 6.95
C GLN A 37 2.43 14.23 7.18
N THR A 38 3.37 13.91 6.29
CA THR A 38 4.19 12.69 6.36
C THR A 38 5.59 12.95 5.81
N THR A 39 6.46 11.95 5.87
CA THR A 39 7.77 11.98 5.21
C THR A 39 7.91 10.77 4.29
N HIS A 40 8.72 10.87 3.25
CA HIS A 40 9.01 9.71 2.38
C HIS A 40 9.50 8.49 3.17
N GLN A 41 10.26 8.71 4.26
CA GLN A 41 10.70 7.61 5.13
C GLN A 41 9.53 6.92 5.85
N VAL A 42 8.55 7.68 6.35
CA VAL A 42 7.37 7.11 7.03
C VAL A 42 6.48 6.37 6.03
N VAL A 43 6.30 6.93 4.83
CA VAL A 43 5.56 6.29 3.72
C VAL A 43 6.21 4.96 3.34
N LEU A 44 7.53 4.94 3.11
CA LEU A 44 8.26 3.71 2.76
C LEU A 44 8.21 2.66 3.88
N LYS A 45 8.32 3.08 5.14
CA LYS A 45 8.15 2.17 6.29
C LYS A 45 6.74 1.55 6.35
N SER A 46 5.71 2.34 6.07
CA SER A 46 4.32 1.87 5.98
C SER A 46 4.12 0.85 4.86
N LEU A 47 4.71 1.13 3.69
CA LEU A 47 4.69 0.22 2.55
C LEU A 47 5.38 -1.10 2.88
N ILE A 48 6.60 -1.07 3.43
CA ILE A 48 7.34 -2.28 3.82
C ILE A 48 6.56 -3.08 4.86
N TYR A 49 6.00 -2.41 5.88
CA TYR A 49 5.21 -3.08 6.93
C TYR A 49 4.02 -3.85 6.36
N GLN A 50 3.28 -3.26 5.42
CA GLN A 50 2.14 -3.96 4.81
C GLN A 50 2.54 -5.05 3.83
N LEU A 51 3.67 -4.90 3.13
CA LEU A 51 4.19 -5.99 2.31
C LEU A 51 4.67 -7.17 3.16
N ASP A 52 5.31 -6.90 4.30
CA ASP A 52 5.73 -7.93 5.26
C ASP A 52 4.51 -8.72 5.77
N ALA A 53 3.46 -8.01 6.20
CA ALA A 53 2.19 -8.65 6.59
C ALA A 53 1.54 -9.44 5.44
N ALA A 54 1.59 -8.93 4.19
CA ALA A 54 1.05 -9.64 3.03
C ALA A 54 1.77 -10.97 2.77
N LEU A 55 3.06 -11.04 3.10
CA LEU A 55 3.90 -12.23 2.93
C LEU A 55 3.63 -13.30 3.99
N GLU A 56 2.84 -13.04 5.03
CA GLU A 56 2.37 -14.11 5.93
C GLU A 56 1.47 -15.13 5.20
N SER A 57 0.88 -14.74 4.05
CA SER A 57 0.06 -15.61 3.22
C SER A 57 0.90 -16.46 2.25
N ILE A 58 0.77 -17.79 2.35
CA ILE A 58 1.42 -18.75 1.43
C ILE A 58 1.01 -18.50 -0.03
N GLU A 59 -0.24 -18.12 -0.28
CA GLU A 59 -0.72 -17.80 -1.63
C GLU A 59 -0.02 -16.56 -2.17
N THR A 60 0.18 -15.52 -1.35
CA THR A 60 0.91 -14.31 -1.74
C THR A 60 2.39 -14.62 -2.00
N GLN A 61 3.02 -15.48 -1.19
CA GLN A 61 4.39 -15.92 -1.45
C GLN A 61 4.54 -16.67 -2.79
N ARG A 62 3.53 -17.48 -3.16
CA ARG A 62 3.54 -18.28 -4.40
C ARG A 62 3.20 -17.48 -5.64
N ASN A 63 2.17 -16.64 -5.56
CA ASN A 63 1.58 -15.97 -6.71
C ASN A 63 2.03 -14.50 -6.83
N GLY A 64 2.70 -13.97 -5.81
CA GLY A 64 3.21 -12.61 -5.79
C GLY A 64 2.13 -11.55 -5.53
N LEU A 65 2.46 -10.32 -5.95
CA LEU A 65 1.66 -9.11 -5.76
C LEU A 65 1.49 -8.38 -7.09
N VAL A 66 0.30 -7.81 -7.29
CA VAL A 66 0.05 -6.81 -8.33
C VAL A 66 -0.13 -5.46 -7.66
N PHE A 67 0.67 -4.48 -8.09
CA PHE A 67 0.57 -3.11 -7.61
C PHE A 67 -0.33 -2.28 -8.52
N MET A 68 -1.39 -1.72 -7.96
CA MET A 68 -2.28 -0.77 -8.61
C MET A 68 -2.02 0.63 -8.07
N TYR A 69 -1.77 1.57 -8.98
CA TYR A 69 -1.62 2.98 -8.66
C TYR A 69 -2.90 3.70 -9.07
N ASP A 70 -3.72 4.08 -8.10
CA ASP A 70 -4.83 5.00 -8.32
C ASP A 70 -4.29 6.43 -8.27
N MET A 71 -4.02 6.95 -9.46
CA MET A 71 -3.50 8.30 -9.69
C MET A 71 -4.61 9.35 -9.84
N THR A 72 -5.87 8.98 -9.59
CA THR A 72 -7.00 9.92 -9.65
C THR A 72 -6.74 11.07 -8.68
N GLU A 73 -6.92 12.31 -9.16
CA GLU A 73 -6.67 13.55 -8.43
C GLU A 73 -5.24 13.70 -7.87
N SER A 74 -4.26 12.95 -8.40
CA SER A 74 -2.87 13.17 -8.04
C SER A 74 -2.46 14.60 -8.44
N LYS A 75 -1.83 15.33 -7.52
CA LYS A 75 -1.28 16.66 -7.76
C LYS A 75 0.23 16.60 -7.74
N TYR A 76 0.85 17.35 -8.65
CA TYR A 76 2.26 17.67 -8.50
C TYR A 76 2.38 18.66 -7.34
N ALA A 77 3.05 18.26 -6.28
CA ALA A 77 3.28 19.06 -5.08
C ALA A 77 4.55 19.89 -5.22
#